data_AF-A0A432TYU9-F1
#
_entry.id   AF-A0A432TYU9-F1
#
_cell.length_a   1.000
_cell.length_b   1.000
_cell.length_c   1.000
_cell.angle_alpha   90.00
_cell.angle_beta   90.00
_cell.angle_gamma   90.00
#
_symmetry.space_group_name_H-M   'P 1'
#
loop_
_entity.id
_entity.type
_entity.pdbx_description
1 polymer ?
#
loop_
_entity_poly.entity_id
_entity_poly.type
_entity_poly.pdbx_seq_one_letter_code
_entity_poly.pdbx_strand_id
1 'polypeptide(L)'
;RPGGGWISDKIGRKLTLMIAFAGIASSFLILGNVDKDTWSISWVVGLTILGGIFSQAGSGAVFAMVPLIQRRLTGQFAGMVGAFGAAGSVMFLTVNSLVEYDEFFMLIGIVAVSVLVVIMLFLDEPKNQMTEVLDDGTVKIIKLN
;
A
#
# COMPACT_ATOMS: atom_id res chain seq x y z
N ARG A 1 9.27 -8.40 4.07
CA ARG A 1 9.89 -9.70 4.49
C ARG A 1 8.73 -10.73 4.63
N PRO A 2 8.94 -12.04 4.41
CA PRO A 2 8.17 -12.96 3.54
C PRO A 2 6.66 -13.17 3.77
N GLY A 3 6.04 -12.64 4.83
CA GLY A 3 4.62 -12.90 5.14
C GLY A 3 3.62 -12.26 4.16
N GLY A 4 3.90 -11.03 3.71
CA GLY A 4 3.00 -10.33 2.78
C GLY A 4 2.90 -11.00 1.41
N GLY A 5 3.98 -11.63 0.93
CA GLY A 5 4.00 -12.32 -0.37
C GLY A 5 3.16 -13.61 -0.36
N TRP A 6 3.22 -14.39 0.73
CA TRP A 6 2.47 -15.64 0.86
C TRP A 6 0.95 -15.44 0.96
N ILE A 7 0.51 -14.37 1.63
CA ILE A 7 -0.91 -14.01 1.71
C ILE A 7 -1.40 -13.47 0.35
N SER A 8 -0.54 -12.72 -0.36
CA SER A 8 -0.83 -12.15 -1.69
C SER A 8 -1.07 -13.20 -2.77
N ASP A 9 -0.34 -14.32 -2.72
CA ASP A 9 -0.51 -15.40 -3.72
C ASP A 9 -1.75 -16.28 -3.49
N LYS A 10 -2.40 -16.22 -2.31
CA LYS A 10 -3.56 -17.08 -1.98
C LYS A 10 -4.91 -16.37 -2.02
N ILE A 11 -4.94 -15.05 -1.81
CA ILE A 11 -6.18 -14.26 -1.67
C ILE A 11 -6.39 -13.30 -2.85
N GLY A 12 -5.36 -13.08 -3.68
CA GLY A 12 -5.36 -12.05 -4.73
C GLY A 12 -4.58 -10.83 -4.28
N ARG A 13 -3.82 -10.26 -5.21
CA ARG A 13 -2.83 -9.20 -4.93
C ARG A 13 -3.51 -7.84 -4.70
N LYS A 14 -4.60 -7.54 -5.41
CA LYS A 14 -5.53 -6.41 -5.16
C LYS A 14 -6.14 -6.52 -3.78
N LEU A 15 -6.61 -7.71 -3.40
CA LEU A 15 -7.27 -7.91 -2.10
C LEU A 15 -6.28 -7.71 -0.95
N THR A 16 -5.05 -8.20 -1.11
CA THR A 16 -3.97 -7.96 -0.14
C THR A 16 -3.58 -6.48 -0.03
N LEU A 17 -3.51 -5.77 -1.16
CA LEU A 17 -3.25 -4.34 -1.18
C LEU A 17 -4.39 -3.57 -0.48
N MET A 18 -5.66 -3.91 -0.76
CA MET A 18 -6.82 -3.29 -0.12
C MET A 18 -6.85 -3.56 1.39
N ILE A 19 -6.59 -4.79 1.85
CA ILE A 19 -6.53 -5.11 3.29
C ILE A 19 -5.41 -4.32 3.96
N ALA A 20 -4.24 -4.22 3.33
CA ALA A 20 -3.13 -3.45 3.89
C ALA A 20 -3.50 -1.96 4.07
N PHE A 21 -4.04 -1.33 3.02
CA PHE A 21 -4.46 0.08 3.09
C PHE A 21 -5.64 0.31 4.04
N ALA A 22 -6.59 -0.63 4.14
CA ALA A 22 -7.66 -0.57 5.13
C ALA A 22 -7.14 -0.69 6.57
N GLY A 23 -6.14 -1.55 6.81
CA GLY A 23 -5.47 -1.68 8.11
C GLY A 23 -4.68 -0.43 8.49
N ILE A 24 -3.98 0.20 7.54
CA ILE A 24 -3.30 1.49 7.73
C ILE A 24 -4.34 2.56 8.06
N ALA A 25 -5.36 2.74 7.21
CA ALA A 25 -6.40 3.75 7.38
C ALA A 25 -7.10 3.64 8.74
N SER A 26 -7.57 2.45 9.10
CA SER A 26 -8.24 2.23 10.39
C SER A 26 -7.32 2.50 11.57
N SER A 27 -6.07 2.03 11.55
CA SER A 27 -5.13 2.21 12.66
C SER A 27 -4.78 3.68 12.87
N PHE A 28 -4.49 4.41 11.79
CA PHE A 28 -4.09 5.82 11.86
C PHE A 28 -5.27 6.78 12.10
N LEU A 29 -6.48 6.46 11.62
CA LEU A 29 -7.69 7.23 11.99
C LEU A 29 -8.03 7.08 13.46
N ILE A 30 -7.87 5.88 14.03
CA ILE A 30 -8.05 5.68 15.48
C ILE A 30 -7.00 6.49 16.24
N LEU A 31 -5.72 6.41 15.83
CA LEU A 31 -4.64 7.20 16.44
C LEU A 31 -4.84 8.71 16.32
N GLY A 32 -5.45 9.20 15.24
CA GLY A 32 -5.77 10.62 15.05
C GLY A 32 -6.91 11.14 15.95
N ASN A 33 -7.65 10.25 16.62
CA ASN A 33 -8.68 10.61 17.61
C ASN A 33 -8.24 10.30 19.05
N VAL A 34 -6.96 10.02 19.26
CA VAL A 34 -6.42 9.73 20.60
C VAL A 34 -6.23 11.03 21.37
N ASP A 35 -7.02 11.19 22.44
CA ASP A 35 -6.81 12.25 23.42
C ASP A 35 -5.75 11.84 24.45
N LYS A 36 -4.82 12.76 24.72
CA LYS A 36 -3.69 12.59 25.66
C LYS A 36 -4.14 12.23 27.08
N ASP A 37 -5.35 12.61 27.49
CA ASP A 37 -5.88 12.41 28.85
C ASP A 37 -6.67 11.11 29.03
N THR A 38 -7.20 10.51 27.95
CA THR A 38 -8.15 9.39 28.04
C THR A 38 -7.50 8.04 27.71
N TRP A 39 -6.43 8.04 26.91
CA TRP A 39 -5.85 6.81 26.38
C TRP A 39 -4.61 6.35 27.15
N SER A 40 -4.60 5.07 27.53
CA SER A 40 -3.39 4.45 28.08
C SER A 40 -2.31 4.31 27.01
N ILE A 41 -1.08 4.68 27.35
CA ILE A 41 0.11 4.54 26.51
C ILE A 41 0.24 3.12 25.91
N SER A 42 -0.14 2.08 26.66
CA SER A 42 -0.08 0.70 26.15
C SER A 42 -0.97 0.46 24.93
N TRP A 43 -2.15 1.09 24.87
CA TRP A 43 -3.06 0.97 23.72
C TRP A 43 -2.53 1.71 22.50
N VAL A 44 -2.01 2.93 22.70
CA VAL A 44 -1.42 3.76 21.62
C VAL A 44 -0.23 3.06 20.98
N VAL A 45 0.64 2.47 21.81
CA VAL A 45 1.79 1.67 21.32
C VAL A 45 1.32 0.45 20.54
N GLY A 46 0.32 -0.28 21.03
CA GLY A 46 -0.25 -1.44 20.33
C GLY A 46 -0.80 -1.09 18.95
N LEU A 47 -1.57 -0.01 18.84
CA LEU A 47 -2.11 0.49 17.57
C LEU A 47 -1.01 0.97 16.62
N THR A 48 0.03 1.63 17.14
CA THR A 48 1.18 2.08 16.33
C THR A 48 1.94 0.89 15.74
N ILE A 49 2.14 -0.18 16.52
CA ILE A 49 2.77 -1.42 16.04
C ILE A 49 1.91 -2.07 14.95
N LEU A 50 0.60 -2.17 15.17
CA LEU A 50 -0.33 -2.69 14.16
C LEU A 50 -0.27 -1.88 12.87
N GLY A 51 -0.34 -0.55 12.96
CA GLY A 51 -0.18 0.35 11.81
C GLY A 51 1.15 0.16 11.09
N GLY A 52 2.25 -0.06 11.83
CA GLY A 52 3.56 -0.38 11.27
C GLY A 52 3.60 -1.71 10.51
N ILE A 53 2.96 -2.76 11.03
CA ILE A 53 2.85 -4.07 10.35
C ILE A 53 2.06 -3.91 9.04
N PHE A 54 0.92 -3.23 9.08
CA PHE A 54 0.12 -2.99 7.87
C PHE A 54 0.84 -2.12 6.85
N SER A 55 1.57 -1.08 7.29
CA SER A 55 2.42 -0.24 6.42
C SER A 55 3.51 -1.05 5.72
N GLN A 56 4.18 -1.94 6.45
CA GLN A 56 5.19 -2.83 5.87
C GLN A 56 4.58 -3.85 4.91
N ALA A 57 3.39 -4.38 5.22
CA ALA A 57 2.64 -5.25 4.31
C ALA A 57 2.22 -4.50 3.03
N GLY A 58 1.76 -3.25 3.17
CA GLY A 58 1.35 -2.39 2.06
C GLY A 58 2.49 -2.11 1.08
N SER A 59 3.66 -1.73 1.59
CA SER A 59 4.87 -1.57 0.75
C SER A 59 5.21 -2.86 -0.01
N GLY A 60 5.18 -4.00 0.67
CA GLY A 60 5.41 -5.30 0.03
C GLY A 60 4.40 -5.63 -1.07
N ALA A 61 3.12 -5.31 -0.85
CA ALA A 61 2.06 -5.51 -1.84
C ALA A 61 2.23 -4.60 -3.06
N VAL A 62 2.62 -3.33 -2.88
CA VAL A 62 2.88 -2.40 -4.00
C VAL A 62 4.01 -2.92 -4.90
N PHE A 63 5.14 -3.37 -4.31
CA PHE A 63 6.24 -3.93 -5.08
C PHE A 63 5.88 -5.27 -5.78
N ALA A 64 4.98 -6.06 -5.19
CA ALA A 64 4.50 -7.29 -5.81
C ALA A 64 3.59 -7.04 -7.04
N MET A 65 3.01 -5.85 -7.18
CA MET A 65 2.19 -5.48 -8.35
C MET A 65 3.05 -5.06 -9.56
N VAL A 66 4.25 -4.53 -9.33
CA VAL A 66 5.16 -4.05 -10.39
C VAL A 66 5.38 -5.05 -11.55
N PRO A 67 5.71 -6.33 -11.33
CA PRO A 67 5.96 -7.27 -12.42
C PRO A 67 4.72 -7.66 -13.24
N LEU A 68 3.50 -7.33 -12.76
CA LEU A 68 2.25 -7.60 -13.47
C LEU A 68 1.97 -6.58 -14.58
N ILE A 69 2.54 -5.38 -14.47
CA ILE A 69 2.34 -4.30 -15.44
C ILE A 69 3.12 -4.59 -16.71
N GLN A 70 4.44 -4.80 -16.58
CA GLN A 70 5.28 -5.11 -17.74
C GLN A 70 6.59 -5.77 -17.31
N ARG A 71 6.73 -7.06 -17.61
CA ARG A 71 7.89 -7.88 -17.19
C ARG A 71 9.23 -7.31 -17.66
N ARG A 72 9.32 -6.84 -18.91
CA ARG A 72 10.54 -6.26 -19.51
C ARG A 72 11.00 -4.97 -18.83
N LEU A 73 10.08 -4.21 -18.24
CA LEU A 73 10.36 -2.90 -17.62
C LEU A 73 10.24 -2.93 -16.09
N THR A 74 10.14 -4.12 -15.48
CA THR A 74 9.98 -4.29 -14.02
C THR A 74 11.01 -3.49 -13.22
N GLY A 75 12.27 -3.44 -13.66
CA GLY A 75 13.32 -2.67 -12.98
C GLY A 75 13.09 -1.16 -13.02
N GLN A 76 12.62 -0.61 -14.14
CA GLN A 76 12.32 0.82 -14.26
C GLN A 76 11.09 1.19 -13.42
N PHE A 77 10.02 0.40 -13.48
CA PHE A 77 8.84 0.61 -12.66
C PHE A 77 9.15 0.48 -11.15
N ALA A 78 9.93 -0.52 -10.74
CA ALA A 78 10.36 -0.66 -9.35
C ALA A 78 11.21 0.55 -8.89
N GLY A 79 12.08 1.05 -9.76
CA GLY A 79 12.85 2.28 -9.52
C GLY A 79 11.97 3.51 -9.33
N MET A 80 10.97 3.70 -10.19
CA MET A 80 10.00 4.80 -10.06
C MET A 80 9.19 4.70 -8.77
N VAL A 81 8.66 3.52 -8.43
CA VAL A 81 7.93 3.28 -7.18
C VAL A 81 8.81 3.61 -5.97
N GLY A 82 10.07 3.18 -5.98
CA GLY A 82 11.04 3.52 -4.93
C GLY A 82 11.29 5.01 -4.81
N ALA A 83 11.45 5.72 -5.93
CA ALA A 83 11.65 7.17 -5.95
C ALA A 83 10.45 7.93 -5.37
N PHE A 84 9.22 7.57 -5.75
CA PHE A 84 8.01 8.16 -5.17
C PHE A 84 7.85 7.82 -3.69
N GLY A 85 8.24 6.61 -3.26
CA GLY A 85 8.26 6.25 -1.84
C GLY A 85 9.23 7.12 -1.02
N ALA A 86 10.43 7.39 -1.55
CA ALA A 86 11.39 8.27 -0.91
C ALA A 86 10.88 9.72 -0.85
N ALA A 87 10.33 10.24 -1.96
CA ALA A 87 9.74 11.57 -2.00
C ALA A 87 8.58 11.73 -1.00
N GLY A 88 7.70 10.72 -0.92
CA GLY A 88 6.61 10.68 0.06
C GLY A 88 7.13 10.70 1.50
N SER A 89 8.16 9.92 1.82
CA SER A 89 8.78 9.90 3.16
C SER A 89 9.25 11.30 3.59
N VAL A 90 9.96 12.01 2.71
CA VAL A 90 10.41 13.39 2.99
C VAL A 90 9.23 14.34 3.18
N MET A 91 8.17 14.19 2.38
CA MET A 91 6.95 15.00 2.52
C MET A 91 6.26 14.75 3.87
N PHE A 92 6.07 13.49 4.27
CA PHE A 92 5.48 13.15 5.57
C PHE A 92 6.35 13.60 6.74
N LEU A 93 7.68 13.47 6.65
CA LEU A 93 8.60 13.98 7.68
C LEU A 93 8.51 15.50 7.80
N THR A 94 8.35 16.20 6.68
CA THR A 94 8.16 17.65 6.66
C THR A 94 6.86 18.03 7.34
N VAL A 95 5.75 17.37 6.98
CA VAL A 95 4.44 17.60 7.62
C VAL A 95 4.51 17.31 9.11
N ASN A 96 5.12 16.19 9.53
CA ASN A 96 5.33 15.84 10.93
C ASN A 96 6.10 16.93 11.71
N SER A 97 6.94 17.72 11.04
CA SER A 97 7.66 18.82 11.66
C SER A 97 6.83 20.11 11.79
N LEU A 98 5.66 20.19 11.15
CA LEU A 98 4.83 21.39 11.05
C LEU A 98 3.50 21.28 11.80
N VAL A 99 3.05 20.07 12.15
CA VAL A 99 1.75 19.81 12.79
C VAL A 99 1.90 19.02 14.09
N GLU A 100 0.85 19.01 14.93
CA GLU A 100 0.84 18.15 16.12
C GLU A 100 0.63 16.66 15.76
N TYR A 101 0.94 15.76 16.70
CA TYR A 101 0.91 14.32 16.45
C TYR A 101 -0.49 13.78 16.11
N ASP A 102 -1.54 14.31 16.73
CA ASP A 102 -2.93 13.96 16.45
C ASP A 102 -3.32 14.35 15.02
N GLU A 103 -3.04 15.60 14.61
CA GLU A 103 -3.23 16.07 13.23
C GLU A 103 -2.40 15.26 12.22
N PHE A 104 -1.17 14.90 12.58
CA PHE A 104 -0.30 14.08 11.75
C PHE A 104 -0.87 12.68 11.50
N PHE A 105 -1.29 11.99 12.57
CA PHE A 105 -1.90 10.66 12.44
C PHE A 105 -3.23 10.71 11.69
N MET A 106 -4.03 11.74 11.92
CA MET A 106 -5.27 11.97 11.17
C MET A 106 -5.00 12.18 9.68
N LEU A 107 -3.97 12.95 9.33
CA LEU A 107 -3.55 13.18 7.95
C LEU A 107 -3.12 11.87 7.26
N ILE A 108 -2.32 11.02 7.94
CA ILE A 108 -1.96 9.70 7.42
C ILE A 108 -3.22 8.85 7.19
N GLY A 109 -4.16 8.86 8.13
CA GLY A 109 -5.43 8.15 8.02
C GLY A 109 -6.23 8.59 6.81
N ILE A 110 -6.41 9.89 6.60
CA ILE A 110 -7.14 10.47 5.47
C ILE A 110 -6.45 10.12 4.14
N VAL A 111 -5.13 10.23 4.05
CA VAL A 111 -4.38 9.86 2.85
C VAL A 111 -4.48 8.36 2.57
N ALA A 112 -4.44 7.52 3.60
CA ALA A 112 -4.61 6.08 3.44
C ALA A 112 -6.03 5.72 2.94
N VAL A 113 -7.07 6.41 3.42
CA VAL A 113 -8.44 6.24 2.92
C VAL A 113 -8.56 6.71 1.47
N SER A 114 -7.99 7.87 1.12
CA SER A 114 -8.08 8.38 -0.25
C SER A 114 -7.39 7.43 -1.24
N VAL A 115 -6.22 6.90 -0.88
CA VAL A 115 -5.53 5.88 -1.66
C VAL A 115 -6.34 4.58 -1.73
N LEU A 116 -6.96 4.15 -0.63
CA LEU A 116 -7.83 2.97 -0.62
C LEU A 116 -9.03 3.14 -1.59
N VAL A 117 -9.66 4.31 -1.60
CA VAL A 117 -10.75 4.63 -2.54
C VAL A 117 -10.26 4.61 -3.98
N VAL A 118 -9.10 5.20 -4.26
CA VAL A 118 -8.50 5.17 -5.59
C VAL A 118 -8.20 3.73 -6.02
N ILE A 119 -7.64 2.90 -5.14
CA ILE A 119 -7.40 1.48 -5.41
C ILE A 119 -8.74 0.76 -5.69
N MET A 120 -9.78 1.03 -4.91
CA MET A 120 -11.08 0.39 -5.08
C MET A 120 -11.73 0.72 -6.43
N LEU A 121 -11.62 1.98 -6.86
CA LEU A 121 -12.25 2.49 -8.10
C LEU A 121 -11.42 2.21 -9.36
N PHE A 122 -10.09 2.31 -9.28
CA PHE A 122 -9.22 2.30 -10.47
C PHE A 122 -8.35 1.06 -10.61
N LEU A 123 -8.09 0.30 -9.53
CA LEU A 123 -7.24 -0.88 -9.62
C LEU A 123 -8.07 -2.07 -10.09
N ASP A 124 -8.19 -2.29 -11.39
CA ASP A 124 -8.70 -3.56 -11.89
C ASP A 124 -7.61 -4.63 -11.89
N GLU A 125 -7.90 -5.71 -11.17
CA GLU A 125 -7.03 -6.88 -11.16
C GLU A 125 -7.24 -7.59 -12.50
N PRO A 126 -6.19 -7.83 -13.32
CA PRO A 126 -6.36 -8.55 -14.57
C PRO A 126 -6.76 -10.00 -14.26
N LYS A 127 -8.08 -10.23 -14.21
CA LYS A 127 -8.67 -11.55 -14.08
C LYS A 127 -8.43 -12.28 -15.40
N ASN A 128 -7.37 -13.08 -15.42
CA ASN A 128 -7.28 -14.30 -16.21
C ASN A 128 -6.76 -14.23 -17.65
N GLN A 129 -6.31 -13.08 -18.17
CA GLN A 129 -5.56 -13.03 -19.45
C GLN A 129 -4.57 -11.87 -19.47
N MET A 130 -3.27 -12.16 -19.42
CA MET A 130 -2.27 -11.25 -19.98
C MET A 130 -2.24 -11.53 -21.49
N THR A 131 -2.93 -10.69 -22.25
CA THR A 131 -2.70 -10.59 -23.69
C THR A 131 -1.39 -9.83 -23.90
N GLU A 132 -0.31 -10.58 -24.04
CA GLU A 132 0.97 -10.01 -24.45
C GLU A 132 0.96 -9.88 -25.97
N VAL A 133 1.09 -8.66 -26.48
CA VAL A 133 1.39 -8.39 -27.89
C VAL A 133 2.90 -8.40 -28.02
N LEU A 134 3.46 -9.39 -28.73
CA LEU A 134 4.90 -9.45 -29.00
C LEU A 134 5.31 -8.36 -30.01
N ASP A 135 6.62 -8.08 -30.09
CA ASP A 135 7.25 -7.12 -31.03
C ASP A 135 6.95 -7.42 -32.53
N ASP A 136 6.22 -8.51 -32.86
CA ASP A 136 5.75 -8.89 -34.19
C ASP A 136 4.24 -8.65 -34.45
N GLY A 137 3.50 -8.11 -33.46
CA GLY A 137 2.05 -7.87 -33.54
C GLY A 137 1.16 -9.06 -33.17
N THR A 138 1.73 -10.20 -32.76
CA THR A 138 0.96 -11.40 -32.40
C THR A 138 0.54 -11.38 -30.94
N VAL A 139 -0.76 -11.59 -30.68
CA VAL A 139 -1.32 -11.67 -29.33
C VAL A 139 -1.19 -13.10 -28.81
N LYS A 140 -0.33 -13.32 -27.81
CA LYS A 140 -0.27 -14.62 -27.10
C LYS A 140 -1.14 -14.56 -25.85
N ILE A 141 -2.24 -15.31 -25.88
CA ILE A 141 -3.11 -15.53 -24.71
C ILE A 141 -2.46 -16.63 -23.86
N ILE A 142 -1.80 -16.26 -22.76
CA ILE A 142 -1.23 -17.23 -21.82
C ILE A 142 -2.20 -17.39 -20.65
N LYS A 143 -2.80 -18.59 -20.54
CA LYS A 143 -3.55 -19.00 -19.35
C LYS A 143 -2.57 -19.28 -18.21
N LEU A 144 -2.70 -18.54 -17.11
CA LEU A 144 -2.03 -18.85 -15.86
C LEU A 144 -2.87 -19.91 -15.13
N ASN A 145 -2.24 -21.03 -14.78
CA ASN A 145 -2.81 -22.11 -13.98
C ASN A 145 -2.43 -21.91 -12.52
#